data_AF-A0A0F9NKL6-F1
#
_entry.id   AF-A0A0F9NKL6-F1
#
_cell.length_a   1.000
_cell.length_b   1.000
_cell.length_c   1.000
_cell.angle_alpha   90.00
_cell.angle_beta   90.00
_cell.angle_gamma   90.00
#
_symmetry.space_group_name_H-M   'P 1'
#
loop_
_entity.id
_entity.type
_entity.pdbx_description
1 polymer ?
#
loop_
_entity_poly.entity_id
_entity_poly.type
_entity_poly.pdbx_seq_one_letter_code
_entity_poly.pdbx_strand_id
1 'polypeptide(L)'
;MKRLFSLFLLLGILAGQSHGINDAIKFGASGEVKITSGEIELPEITTPSAVSGSGKLYTKSNNELFFQDGNGAEHLLHGDAFGNIWFHSTSTASVTISTEDSLTLIDSFTVVGDQDDLGNVTGNISTNLLTLSSVGGAKYEIAFHASISVAGGASKELIIIPGITLNAPLDITDVTDDMVSPIVITSVAHGLNNGDMVLIAGVLVNVAANGTFGIANKADDTFQIVALDGTATTGDGDYNQGSPTGDITIVFPGNLVVHREVSQTTLGAISAEADRALNNSDAIGLYVANLDDTNNLSTVAVNLNIFKLGD
;
A
#
# COMPACT_ATOMS: atom_id res chain seq x y z
N MET A 1 -92.12 -7.60 -36.97
CA MET A 1 -91.12 -8.54 -37.53
C MET A 1 -89.77 -7.82 -37.63
N LYS A 2 -88.97 -7.91 -36.57
CA LYS A 2 -87.59 -7.42 -36.45
C LYS A 2 -86.96 -8.19 -35.29
N ARG A 3 -85.89 -8.95 -35.54
CA ARG A 3 -84.78 -9.37 -34.64
C ARG A 3 -84.00 -10.49 -35.36
N LEU A 4 -82.77 -10.23 -35.81
CA LEU A 4 -81.48 -10.30 -35.08
C LEU A 4 -80.91 -11.72 -35.08
N PHE A 5 -79.63 -11.85 -35.47
CA PHE A 5 -78.63 -12.96 -35.33
C PHE A 5 -77.87 -13.12 -36.66
N SER A 6 -76.85 -12.32 -36.98
CA SER A 6 -75.53 -12.14 -36.34
C SER A 6 -74.67 -13.41 -36.33
N LEU A 7 -73.92 -13.55 -37.43
CA LEU A 7 -72.48 -13.86 -37.51
C LEU A 7 -71.99 -15.10 -36.74
N PHE A 8 -71.99 -16.24 -37.45
CA PHE A 8 -71.11 -17.37 -37.19
C PHE A 8 -69.65 -16.94 -37.47
N LEU A 9 -68.89 -16.60 -36.42
CA LEU A 9 -67.43 -16.64 -36.45
C LEU A 9 -66.98 -17.69 -35.42
N LEU A 10 -67.03 -18.95 -35.86
CA LEU A 10 -66.67 -20.11 -35.08
C LEU A 10 -65.14 -20.33 -35.17
N LEU A 11 -64.48 -20.02 -34.06
CA LEU A 11 -63.42 -20.84 -33.48
C LEU A 11 -62.16 -21.10 -34.32
N GLY A 12 -61.28 -20.08 -34.38
CA GLY A 12 -59.84 -20.26 -34.54
C GLY A 12 -59.13 -20.01 -33.21
N ILE A 13 -59.45 -20.78 -32.16
CA ILE A 13 -58.64 -20.76 -30.94
C ILE A 13 -57.34 -21.46 -31.29
N LEU A 14 -56.33 -20.63 -31.48
CA LEU A 14 -54.93 -20.96 -31.64
C LEU A 14 -54.51 -21.85 -30.45
N ALA A 15 -54.53 -23.17 -30.64
CA ALA A 15 -53.71 -24.09 -29.86
C ALA A 15 -52.24 -23.89 -30.28
N GLY A 16 -51.72 -22.69 -29.99
CA GLY A 16 -50.30 -22.47 -29.91
C GLY A 16 -49.82 -23.21 -28.68
N GLN A 17 -49.30 -24.42 -28.88
CA GLN A 17 -48.48 -25.10 -27.90
C GLN A 17 -47.42 -24.10 -27.40
N SER A 18 -47.58 -23.60 -26.16
CA SER A 18 -46.45 -23.01 -25.46
C SER A 18 -45.47 -24.15 -25.21
N HIS A 19 -44.55 -24.33 -26.16
CA HIS A 19 -43.39 -25.18 -25.97
C HIS A 19 -42.73 -24.72 -24.68
N GLY A 20 -42.51 -25.69 -23.80
CA GLY A 20 -42.16 -25.50 -22.41
C GLY A 20 -41.01 -24.51 -22.20
N ILE A 21 -41.35 -23.41 -21.54
CA ILE A 21 -40.43 -22.64 -20.70
C ILE A 21 -40.64 -23.05 -19.22
N ASN A 22 -41.19 -24.25 -18.98
CA ASN A 22 -41.56 -24.72 -17.64
C ASN A 22 -40.37 -25.12 -16.77
N ASP A 23 -39.14 -24.89 -17.20
CA ASP A 23 -37.94 -24.98 -16.36
C ASP A 23 -36.96 -23.81 -16.54
N ALA A 24 -37.32 -22.75 -17.30
CA ALA A 24 -36.41 -21.63 -17.55
C ALA A 24 -36.78 -20.44 -16.66
N ILE A 25 -35.88 -20.11 -15.73
CA ILE A 25 -35.69 -18.79 -15.08
C ILE A 25 -37.00 -18.06 -14.76
N LYS A 26 -37.50 -18.23 -13.54
CA LYS A 26 -38.68 -17.51 -13.05
C LYS A 26 -38.30 -16.05 -12.74
N PHE A 27 -38.60 -15.14 -13.66
CA PHE A 27 -38.63 -13.70 -13.37
C PHE A 27 -39.96 -13.39 -12.67
N GLY A 28 -39.90 -13.01 -11.40
CA GLY A 28 -41.10 -12.72 -10.59
C GLY A 28 -41.52 -11.26 -10.73
N ALA A 29 -42.82 -11.02 -10.96
CA ALA A 29 -43.47 -9.75 -11.33
C ALA A 29 -43.31 -8.52 -10.39
N SER A 30 -42.31 -8.47 -9.51
CA SER A 30 -42.08 -7.33 -8.61
C SER A 30 -40.59 -7.17 -8.28
N GLY A 31 -39.96 -6.08 -8.72
CA GLY A 31 -38.55 -5.77 -8.43
C GLY A 31 -37.54 -6.55 -9.28
N GLU A 32 -37.92 -6.83 -10.53
CA GLU A 32 -37.26 -7.77 -11.44
C GLU A 32 -35.81 -7.40 -11.74
N VAL A 33 -34.95 -8.42 -11.65
CA VAL A 33 -33.72 -8.50 -12.43
C VAL A 33 -34.10 -8.28 -13.89
N LYS A 34 -33.66 -7.18 -14.50
CA LYS A 34 -33.96 -6.92 -15.92
C LYS A 34 -32.85 -7.47 -16.78
N ILE A 35 -33.22 -8.03 -17.92
CA ILE A 35 -32.27 -8.36 -18.98
C ILE A 35 -32.59 -7.48 -20.17
N THR A 36 -31.79 -6.42 -20.37
CA THR A 36 -31.99 -5.43 -21.43
C THR A 36 -30.79 -5.47 -22.37
N SER A 37 -31.01 -5.78 -23.65
CA SER A 37 -29.95 -5.68 -24.68
C SER A 37 -28.63 -6.41 -24.37
N GLY A 38 -28.66 -7.49 -23.59
CA GLY A 38 -27.47 -8.25 -23.18
C GLY A 38 -26.88 -7.85 -21.82
N GLU A 39 -27.48 -6.89 -21.13
CA GLU A 39 -27.12 -6.47 -19.78
C GLU A 39 -28.04 -7.16 -18.75
N ILE A 40 -27.53 -7.42 -17.54
CA ILE A 40 -28.33 -7.83 -16.38
C ILE A 40 -28.36 -6.64 -15.42
N GLU A 41 -29.53 -6.00 -15.27
CA GLU A 41 -29.74 -4.93 -14.29
C GLU A 41 -30.22 -5.54 -12.97
N LEU A 42 -29.45 -5.34 -11.89
CA LEU A 42 -29.87 -5.65 -10.52
C LEU A 42 -30.24 -4.34 -9.80
N PRO A 43 -31.45 -4.23 -9.22
CA PRO A 43 -31.78 -3.06 -8.41
C PRO A 43 -30.92 -3.04 -7.14
N GLU A 44 -30.43 -1.85 -6.77
CA GLU A 44 -29.77 -1.65 -5.49
C GLU A 44 -30.76 -1.90 -4.35
N ILE A 45 -30.39 -2.77 -3.41
CA ILE A 45 -31.18 -3.11 -2.23
C ILE A 45 -30.31 -3.04 -0.97
N THR A 46 -30.96 -3.04 0.19
CA THR A 46 -30.25 -3.33 1.45
C THR A 46 -29.95 -4.83 1.54
N THR A 47 -29.00 -5.21 2.40
CA THR A 47 -28.65 -6.61 2.65
C THR A 47 -29.92 -7.46 2.86
N PRO A 48 -30.22 -8.41 1.96
CA PRO A 48 -31.40 -9.24 2.08
C PRO A 48 -31.28 -10.15 3.31
N SER A 49 -32.40 -10.60 3.88
CA SER A 49 -32.36 -11.61 4.95
C SER A 49 -31.80 -12.93 4.42
N ALA A 50 -30.93 -13.59 5.19
CA ALA A 50 -30.36 -14.88 4.83
C ALA A 50 -31.46 -15.95 4.60
N VAL A 51 -31.21 -16.88 3.68
CA VAL A 51 -32.07 -18.03 3.43
C VAL A 51 -31.22 -19.29 3.51
N SER A 52 -31.49 -20.12 4.53
CA SER A 52 -30.71 -21.35 4.74
C SER A 52 -30.66 -22.22 3.48
N GLY A 53 -29.44 -22.62 3.10
CA GLY A 53 -29.19 -23.43 1.90
C GLY A 53 -29.27 -22.66 0.57
N SER A 54 -29.31 -21.32 0.58
CA SER A 54 -29.35 -20.50 -0.64
C SER A 54 -28.39 -19.32 -0.56
N GLY A 55 -27.73 -19.01 -1.67
CA GLY A 55 -26.95 -17.77 -1.84
C GLY A 55 -27.73 -16.72 -2.62
N LYS A 56 -27.36 -15.44 -2.48
CA LYS A 56 -28.01 -14.31 -3.17
C LYS A 56 -26.97 -13.41 -3.81
N LEU A 57 -27.23 -12.98 -5.04
CA LEU A 57 -26.49 -11.90 -5.72
C LEU A 57 -27.34 -10.63 -5.71
N TYR A 58 -26.76 -9.49 -5.34
CA TYR A 58 -27.45 -8.20 -5.32
C TYR A 58 -26.46 -7.04 -5.33
N THR A 59 -26.95 -5.85 -5.65
CA THR A 59 -26.20 -4.60 -5.51
C THR A 59 -26.69 -3.84 -4.28
N LYS A 60 -25.82 -3.03 -3.68
CA LYS A 60 -26.18 -2.06 -2.62
C LYS A 60 -26.12 -0.63 -3.18
N SER A 61 -26.47 0.37 -2.37
CA SER A 61 -26.46 1.79 -2.74
C SER A 61 -25.08 2.38 -3.10
N ASN A 62 -24.03 1.57 -3.09
CA ASN A 62 -22.68 1.91 -3.50
C ASN A 62 -22.32 1.37 -4.89
N ASN A 63 -23.28 0.84 -5.66
CA ASN A 63 -23.08 0.24 -6.98
C ASN A 63 -22.15 -1.00 -7.02
N GLU A 64 -21.86 -1.62 -5.87
CA GLU A 64 -21.06 -2.84 -5.80
C GLU A 64 -21.92 -4.10 -5.86
N LEU A 65 -21.37 -5.19 -6.41
CA LEU A 65 -22.03 -6.49 -6.49
C LEU A 65 -21.63 -7.40 -5.32
N PHE A 66 -22.61 -7.84 -4.53
CA PHE A 66 -22.45 -8.70 -3.36
C PHE A 66 -23.03 -10.10 -3.56
N PHE A 67 -22.40 -11.08 -2.91
CA PHE A 67 -22.90 -12.43 -2.65
C PHE A 67 -23.20 -12.55 -1.15
N GLN A 68 -24.40 -12.97 -0.78
CA GLN A 68 -24.69 -13.41 0.59
C GLN A 68 -24.88 -14.92 0.63
N ASP A 69 -24.24 -15.61 1.58
CA ASP A 69 -24.43 -17.05 1.79
C ASP A 69 -25.73 -17.38 2.56
N GLY A 70 -26.01 -18.68 2.74
CA GLY A 70 -27.22 -19.14 3.45
C GLY A 70 -27.22 -18.89 4.95
N ASN A 71 -26.08 -18.47 5.53
CA ASN A 71 -25.91 -18.14 6.94
C ASN A 71 -25.95 -16.61 7.18
N GLY A 72 -25.97 -15.81 6.11
CA GLY A 72 -26.04 -14.35 6.16
C GLY A 72 -24.69 -13.66 6.09
N ALA A 73 -23.59 -14.38 5.86
CA ALA A 73 -22.29 -13.77 5.58
C ALA A 73 -22.33 -13.12 4.20
N GLU A 74 -21.90 -11.86 4.12
CA GLU A 74 -21.80 -11.12 2.86
C GLU A 74 -20.37 -11.15 2.34
N HIS A 75 -20.24 -11.22 1.02
CA HIS A 75 -18.99 -11.24 0.27
C HIS A 75 -19.14 -10.26 -0.91
N LEU A 76 -18.15 -9.43 -1.15
CA LEU A 76 -18.08 -8.60 -2.35
C LEU A 76 -17.62 -9.49 -3.52
N LEU A 77 -18.36 -9.57 -4.64
CA LEU A 77 -17.91 -10.31 -5.84
C LEU A 77 -17.23 -9.40 -6.87
N HIS A 78 -17.71 -8.15 -6.95
CA HIS A 78 -17.09 -7.12 -7.76
C HIS A 78 -17.38 -5.79 -7.04
N GLY A 79 -16.42 -5.39 -6.23
CA GLY A 79 -15.83 -4.07 -6.33
C GLY A 79 -14.49 -4.30 -7.00
N ASP A 80 -13.99 -3.31 -7.69
CA ASP A 80 -12.69 -3.23 -8.30
C ASP A 80 -11.61 -3.31 -7.20
N ALA A 81 -11.52 -4.47 -6.54
CA ALA A 81 -10.59 -4.80 -5.46
C ALA A 81 -9.19 -5.01 -6.05
N PHE A 82 -8.75 -4.01 -6.79
CA PHE A 82 -7.36 -3.68 -6.92
C PHE A 82 -7.18 -2.57 -5.89
N GLY A 83 -6.81 -2.94 -4.67
CA GLY A 83 -6.37 -2.02 -3.63
C GLY A 83 -5.05 -1.37 -3.99
N ASN A 84 -4.98 -0.74 -5.15
CA ASN A 84 -3.80 -0.07 -5.63
C ASN A 84 -3.93 1.40 -5.30
N ILE A 85 -3.43 1.77 -4.13
CA ILE A 85 -3.38 3.19 -3.77
C ILE A 85 -2.20 3.82 -4.48
N TRP A 86 -2.51 4.72 -5.40
CA TRP A 86 -1.51 5.50 -6.12
C TRP A 86 -1.39 6.86 -5.48
N PHE A 87 -0.17 7.23 -5.14
CA PHE A 87 0.17 8.64 -5.17
C PHE A 87 0.56 9.05 -6.58
N HIS A 88 0.17 10.25 -7.00
CA HIS A 88 0.79 10.89 -8.15
C HIS A 88 1.15 12.34 -7.84
N SER A 89 2.35 12.74 -8.23
CA SER A 89 2.70 14.15 -8.37
C SER A 89 2.68 14.49 -9.86
N THR A 90 1.75 15.37 -10.28
CA THR A 90 1.70 15.92 -11.65
C THR A 90 2.37 17.29 -11.75
N SER A 91 2.90 17.80 -10.64
CA SER A 91 3.65 19.04 -10.57
C SER A 91 5.10 18.75 -10.20
N THR A 92 6.04 19.49 -10.79
CA THR A 92 7.43 19.48 -10.31
C THR A 92 7.48 20.04 -8.90
N ALA A 93 7.78 19.20 -7.92
CA ALA A 93 7.91 19.59 -6.53
C ALA A 93 9.31 19.25 -6.03
N SER A 94 9.93 20.21 -5.36
CA SER A 94 11.25 20.05 -4.79
C SER A 94 11.14 19.47 -3.39
N VAL A 95 11.80 18.34 -3.17
CA VAL A 95 12.05 17.78 -1.84
C VAL A 95 13.34 18.40 -1.32
N THR A 96 13.27 19.05 -0.16
CA THR A 96 14.45 19.67 0.46
C THR A 96 15.19 18.64 1.30
N ILE A 97 16.43 18.33 0.96
CA ILE A 97 17.30 17.47 1.78
C ILE A 97 18.19 18.36 2.64
N SER A 98 17.93 18.38 3.94
CA SER A 98 18.64 19.24 4.91
C SER A 98 19.96 18.66 5.39
N THR A 99 20.19 17.36 5.18
CA THR A 99 21.36 16.64 5.68
C THR A 99 21.75 15.55 4.68
N GLU A 100 23.04 15.48 4.35
CA GLU A 100 23.62 14.41 3.55
C GLU A 100 23.44 13.06 4.26
N ASP A 101 23.38 11.97 3.50
CA ASP A 101 23.19 10.61 4.03
C ASP A 101 21.98 10.42 4.95
N SER A 102 20.96 11.28 4.80
CA SER A 102 19.72 11.20 5.57
C SER A 102 18.53 10.99 4.66
N LEU A 103 17.80 9.89 4.88
CA LEU A 103 16.56 9.61 4.16
C LEU A 103 15.47 10.60 4.57
N THR A 104 15.02 11.38 3.59
CA THR A 104 13.98 12.41 3.75
C THR A 104 12.71 11.96 3.03
N LEU A 105 11.55 12.11 3.67
CA LEU A 105 10.26 11.77 3.06
C LEU A 105 9.98 12.66 1.84
N ILE A 106 9.51 12.06 0.76
CA ILE A 106 8.94 12.78 -0.38
C ILE A 106 7.51 13.18 0.01
N ASP A 107 7.33 14.44 0.38
CA ASP A 107 6.10 14.99 0.95
C ASP A 107 5.25 15.79 -0.06
N SER A 108 5.47 15.55 -1.35
CA SER A 108 4.95 16.35 -2.46
C SER A 108 3.82 15.67 -3.25
N PHE A 109 3.15 14.67 -2.67
CA PHE A 109 2.07 13.98 -3.36
C PHE A 109 0.82 14.85 -3.41
N THR A 110 0.29 15.04 -4.62
CA THR A 110 -0.84 15.94 -4.88
C THR A 110 -2.17 15.24 -5.02
N VAL A 111 -2.16 13.92 -5.26
CA VAL A 111 -3.35 13.09 -5.42
C VAL A 111 -3.11 11.74 -4.75
N VAL A 112 -4.19 11.21 -4.17
CA VAL A 112 -4.28 9.94 -3.46
C VAL A 112 -5.49 9.17 -3.99
N GLY A 113 -5.35 7.86 -4.17
CA GLY A 113 -6.49 6.94 -4.12
C GLY A 113 -6.82 6.65 -2.65
N ASP A 114 -7.91 7.22 -2.12
CA ASP A 114 -8.08 7.38 -0.66
C ASP A 114 -7.97 6.09 0.16
N GLN A 115 -8.56 4.98 -0.26
CA GLN A 115 -8.48 3.69 0.44
C GLN A 115 -8.54 2.53 -0.56
N ASP A 116 -7.94 1.40 -0.20
CA ASP A 116 -8.34 0.10 -0.77
C ASP A 116 -9.82 -0.14 -0.48
N ASP A 117 -10.54 -0.83 -1.36
CA ASP A 117 -11.97 -1.13 -1.25
C ASP A 117 -12.34 -1.79 0.08
N LEU A 118 -11.42 -2.61 0.60
CA LEU A 118 -11.58 -3.31 1.87
C LEU A 118 -11.10 -2.50 3.09
N GLY A 119 -10.63 -1.26 2.88
CA GLY A 119 -10.08 -0.41 3.93
C GLY A 119 -8.84 -1.01 4.61
N ASN A 120 -8.11 -1.91 3.94
CA ASN A 120 -6.88 -2.49 4.47
C ASN A 120 -5.77 -1.45 4.53
N VAL A 121 -5.78 -0.50 3.61
CA VAL A 121 -4.78 0.54 3.42
C VAL A 121 -5.53 1.84 3.12
N THR A 122 -5.04 2.94 3.70
CA THR A 122 -5.56 4.29 3.49
C THR A 122 -4.42 5.22 3.14
N GLY A 123 -4.53 5.95 2.04
CA GLY A 123 -3.62 7.03 1.70
C GLY A 123 -3.99 8.32 2.46
N ASN A 124 -2.99 9.09 2.87
CA ASN A 124 -3.20 10.38 3.53
C ASN A 124 -2.30 11.47 2.92
N ILE A 125 -2.92 12.42 2.20
CA ILE A 125 -2.22 13.56 1.57
C ILE A 125 -1.54 14.50 2.56
N SER A 126 -2.01 14.57 3.81
CA SER A 126 -1.43 15.47 4.82
C SER A 126 -0.13 14.91 5.40
N THR A 127 0.00 13.58 5.43
CA THR A 127 1.19 12.91 5.93
C THR A 127 2.06 12.34 4.82
N ASN A 128 1.56 12.24 3.58
CA ASN A 128 2.23 11.59 2.45
C ASN A 128 2.58 10.12 2.71
N LEU A 129 1.70 9.42 3.44
CA LEU A 129 1.86 8.02 3.83
C LEU A 129 0.66 7.16 3.42
N LEU A 130 0.92 5.89 3.13
CA LEU A 130 -0.08 4.82 3.06
C LEU A 130 -0.08 4.11 4.40
N THR A 131 -1.17 4.17 5.15
CA THR A 131 -1.26 3.53 6.47
C THR A 131 -2.15 2.30 6.38
N LEU A 132 -1.65 1.16 6.86
CA LEU A 132 -2.46 -0.04 7.02
C LEU A 132 -3.51 0.17 8.11
N SER A 133 -4.67 -0.42 7.98
CA SER A 133 -5.67 -0.41 9.04
C SER A 133 -5.27 -1.35 10.18
N SER A 134 -6.03 -1.32 11.28
CA SER A 134 -5.82 -2.20 12.44
C SER A 134 -6.04 -3.70 12.15
N VAL A 135 -6.56 -4.02 10.96
CA VAL A 135 -6.76 -5.40 10.46
C VAL A 135 -6.02 -5.63 9.13
N GLY A 136 -5.20 -4.67 8.70
CA GLY A 136 -4.54 -4.68 7.40
C GLY A 136 -3.31 -5.58 7.31
N GLY A 137 -2.81 -6.15 8.41
CA GLY A 137 -1.58 -6.94 8.44
C GLY A 137 -1.66 -8.16 7.53
N ALA A 138 -0.80 -8.19 6.52
CA ALA A 138 -0.77 -9.21 5.48
C ALA A 138 0.54 -9.12 4.68
N LYS A 139 0.63 -9.91 3.60
CA LYS A 139 1.68 -9.74 2.60
C LYS A 139 1.20 -8.72 1.55
N TYR A 140 2.06 -7.79 1.19
CA TYR A 140 1.82 -6.75 0.20
C TYR A 140 2.95 -6.74 -0.83
N GLU A 141 2.65 -6.46 -2.08
CA GLU A 141 3.61 -5.97 -3.05
C GLU A 141 3.73 -4.46 -2.87
N ILE A 142 4.96 -3.95 -2.72
CA ILE A 142 5.26 -2.53 -2.66
C ILE A 142 6.02 -2.20 -3.93
N ALA A 143 5.53 -1.22 -4.69
CA ALA A 143 6.17 -0.77 -5.93
C ALA A 143 6.26 0.76 -5.96
N PHE A 144 7.31 1.27 -6.58
CA PHE A 144 7.36 2.68 -6.93
C PHE A 144 7.94 2.90 -8.32
N HIS A 145 7.48 3.97 -8.96
CA HIS A 145 7.97 4.45 -10.25
C HIS A 145 8.18 5.95 -10.15
N ALA A 146 9.40 6.39 -10.39
CA ALA A 146 9.79 7.78 -10.28
C ALA A 146 10.55 8.25 -11.52
N SER A 147 10.29 9.50 -11.89
CA SER A 147 11.07 10.32 -12.80
C SER A 147 11.58 11.50 -11.98
N ILE A 148 12.90 11.55 -11.80
CA ILE A 148 13.54 12.56 -10.97
C ILE A 148 14.54 13.38 -11.77
N SER A 149 14.72 14.62 -11.35
CA SER A 149 15.81 15.49 -11.80
C SER A 149 16.45 16.18 -10.60
N VAL A 150 17.69 16.61 -10.77
CA VAL A 150 18.41 17.34 -9.72
C VAL A 150 18.42 18.81 -10.11
N ALA A 151 17.97 19.68 -9.21
CA ALA A 151 18.01 21.11 -9.45
C ALA A 151 19.41 21.66 -9.10
N GLY A 152 20.08 22.32 -10.07
CA GLY A 152 21.14 23.29 -9.82
C GLY A 152 22.49 22.78 -9.29
N GLY A 153 23.19 21.88 -9.97
CA GLY A 153 24.55 21.48 -9.53
C GLY A 153 25.20 20.43 -10.40
N ALA A 154 26.28 19.77 -9.96
CA ALA A 154 26.84 18.60 -10.64
C ALA A 154 25.83 17.42 -10.66
N SER A 155 26.18 16.31 -11.33
CA SER A 155 25.47 15.04 -11.10
C SER A 155 25.44 14.72 -9.61
N LYS A 156 24.38 14.03 -9.15
CA LYS A 156 24.23 13.65 -7.76
C LYS A 156 23.91 12.18 -7.63
N GLU A 157 24.63 11.52 -6.72
CA GLU A 157 24.37 10.18 -6.26
C GLU A 157 23.25 10.19 -5.21
N LEU A 158 22.22 9.39 -5.45
CA LEU A 158 21.02 9.36 -4.62
C LEU A 158 20.51 7.95 -4.41
N ILE A 159 19.88 7.77 -3.25
CA ILE A 159 19.11 6.58 -2.89
C ILE A 159 17.64 6.97 -2.86
N ILE A 160 16.79 6.20 -3.55
CA ILE A 160 15.33 6.24 -3.39
C ILE A 160 14.85 4.87 -2.93
N ILE A 161 13.98 4.88 -1.92
CA ILE A 161 13.49 3.66 -1.29
C ILE A 161 12.15 3.90 -0.56
N PRO A 162 11.20 2.94 -0.62
CA PRO A 162 10.06 2.92 0.30
C PRO A 162 10.52 2.65 1.74
N GLY A 163 10.06 3.47 2.68
CA GLY A 163 10.28 3.30 4.11
C GLY A 163 9.00 2.84 4.80
N ILE A 164 9.12 1.84 5.66
CA ILE A 164 8.05 1.29 6.49
C ILE A 164 8.21 1.87 7.89
N THR A 165 7.37 2.83 8.25
CA THR A 165 7.21 3.29 9.63
C THR A 165 6.49 2.21 10.42
N LEU A 166 7.17 1.69 11.44
CA LEU A 166 6.65 0.59 12.24
C LEU A 166 5.62 1.09 13.24
N ASN A 167 4.46 0.44 13.31
CA ASN A 167 3.48 0.72 14.37
C ASN A 167 4.00 0.29 15.75
N ALA A 168 4.80 -0.78 15.78
CA ALA A 168 5.56 -1.20 16.95
C ALA A 168 7.05 -1.08 16.62
N PRO A 169 7.73 0.00 17.05
CA PRO A 169 9.16 0.15 16.87
C PRO A 169 9.95 -1.03 17.46
N LEU A 170 11.15 -1.27 16.93
CA LEU A 170 12.03 -2.31 17.47
C LEU A 170 12.93 -1.69 18.54
N ASP A 171 12.80 -2.18 19.78
CA ASP A 171 13.57 -1.69 20.92
C ASP A 171 15.07 -1.96 20.72
N ILE A 172 15.90 -0.96 21.05
CA ILE A 172 17.36 -1.08 21.16
C ILE A 172 17.72 -1.20 22.63
N THR A 173 18.31 -2.34 23.00
CA THR A 173 18.65 -2.68 24.39
C THR A 173 20.14 -2.51 24.71
N ASP A 174 20.99 -2.45 23.69
CA ASP A 174 22.42 -2.18 23.83
C ASP A 174 22.99 -1.51 22.58
N VAL A 175 24.05 -0.71 22.75
CA VAL A 175 24.88 -0.10 21.70
C VAL A 175 26.34 -0.14 22.15
N THR A 176 27.27 -0.32 21.22
CA THR A 176 28.71 -0.38 21.57
C THR A 176 29.25 0.92 22.20
N ASP A 177 30.38 0.81 22.90
CA ASP A 177 31.08 1.91 23.58
C ASP A 177 31.71 2.96 22.63
N ASP A 178 32.32 3.99 23.24
CA ASP A 178 33.06 5.06 22.57
C ASP A 178 34.21 4.51 21.72
N MET A 179 34.43 5.13 20.56
CA MET A 179 35.45 4.77 19.58
C MET A 179 35.36 3.34 19.01
N VAL A 180 34.30 2.59 19.29
CA VAL A 180 34.03 1.29 18.62
C VAL A 180 33.53 1.55 17.21
N SER A 181 34.16 0.90 16.23
CA SER A 181 33.82 1.01 14.81
C SER A 181 33.90 -0.36 14.11
N PRO A 182 32.83 -0.82 13.42
CA PRO A 182 31.49 -0.21 13.34
C PRO A 182 30.72 -0.27 14.67
N ILE A 183 29.73 0.62 14.84
CA ILE A 183 28.79 0.53 15.96
C ILE A 183 27.96 -0.76 15.82
N VAL A 184 27.84 -1.54 16.90
CA VAL A 184 26.95 -2.71 16.98
C VAL A 184 25.74 -2.35 17.83
N ILE A 185 24.55 -2.66 17.32
CA ILE A 185 23.25 -2.49 17.98
C ILE A 185 22.77 -3.85 18.45
N THR A 186 22.21 -3.91 19.66
CA THR A 186 21.47 -5.07 20.18
C THR A 186 19.98 -4.78 20.19
N SER A 187 19.23 -5.51 19.39
CA SER A 187 17.77 -5.47 19.31
C SER A 187 17.27 -6.91 19.14
N VAL A 188 16.61 -7.44 20.16
CA VAL A 188 16.26 -8.85 20.24
C VAL A 188 15.25 -9.22 19.15
N ALA A 189 15.53 -10.29 18.41
CA ALA A 189 14.66 -10.81 17.36
C ALA A 189 14.21 -9.74 16.34
N HIS A 190 15.12 -8.86 15.94
CA HIS A 190 14.82 -7.68 15.12
C HIS A 190 14.24 -7.98 13.72
N GLY A 191 14.42 -9.20 13.19
CA GLY A 191 13.88 -9.61 11.88
C GLY A 191 14.53 -8.94 10.64
N LEU A 192 15.36 -7.91 10.83
CA LEU A 192 16.16 -7.24 9.79
C LEU A 192 17.13 -8.18 9.05
N ASN A 193 17.56 -7.75 7.85
CA ASN A 193 18.52 -8.43 6.99
C ASN A 193 19.71 -7.53 6.64
N ASN A 194 20.86 -8.14 6.31
CA ASN A 194 21.98 -7.40 5.72
C ASN A 194 21.53 -6.70 4.44
N GLY A 195 21.86 -5.42 4.30
CA GLY A 195 21.45 -4.57 3.19
C GLY A 195 20.12 -3.85 3.39
N ASP A 196 19.33 -4.18 4.42
CA ASP A 196 18.26 -3.28 4.87
C ASP A 196 18.89 -1.98 5.40
N MET A 197 18.15 -0.87 5.38
CA MET A 197 18.50 0.34 6.11
C MET A 197 17.45 0.63 7.18
N VAL A 198 17.79 1.46 8.16
CA VAL A 198 16.93 1.80 9.30
C VAL A 198 17.02 3.27 9.66
N LEU A 199 15.95 3.82 10.24
CA LEU A 199 15.97 5.07 11.01
C LEU A 199 15.98 4.74 12.51
N ILE A 200 17.06 5.09 13.19
CA ILE A 200 17.23 4.94 14.63
C ILE A 200 17.04 6.29 15.31
N ALA A 201 16.27 6.32 16.40
CA ALA A 201 16.06 7.50 17.22
C ALA A 201 16.08 7.15 18.71
N GLY A 202 16.34 8.13 19.58
CA GLY A 202 16.23 7.98 21.03
C GLY A 202 17.40 7.25 21.72
N VAL A 203 18.47 6.91 21.00
CA VAL A 203 19.68 6.36 21.64
C VAL A 203 20.34 7.46 22.45
N LEU A 204 20.52 7.19 23.74
CA LEU A 204 21.18 8.08 24.69
C LEU A 204 22.66 7.68 24.83
N VAL A 205 23.49 8.65 25.19
CA VAL A 205 24.94 8.51 25.41
C VAL A 205 25.75 8.31 24.11
N ASN A 206 25.60 7.18 23.42
CA ASN A 206 26.20 6.98 22.09
C ASN A 206 25.26 7.56 21.03
N VAL A 207 25.24 8.89 20.93
CA VAL A 207 24.29 9.61 20.09
C VAL A 207 24.61 9.45 18.60
N ALA A 208 25.83 9.04 18.24
CA ALA A 208 26.23 8.66 16.89
C ALA A 208 25.43 7.46 16.33
N ALA A 209 24.72 6.70 17.18
CA ALA A 209 23.80 5.66 16.76
C ALA A 209 22.41 6.18 16.34
N ASN A 210 22.12 7.48 16.45
CA ASN A 210 20.87 8.08 15.94
C ASN A 210 21.06 8.56 14.50
N GLY A 211 20.07 8.31 13.64
CA GLY A 211 20.12 8.68 12.23
C GLY A 211 19.70 7.54 11.30
N THR A 212 20.03 7.68 10.02
CA THR A 212 19.75 6.67 9.00
C THR A 212 20.99 5.84 8.72
N PHE A 213 20.87 4.52 8.74
CA PHE A 213 22.02 3.62 8.58
C PHE A 213 21.70 2.39 7.74
N GLY A 214 22.72 1.87 7.06
CA GLY A 214 22.69 0.52 6.48
C GLY A 214 22.99 -0.55 7.52
N ILE A 215 22.37 -1.72 7.37
CA ILE A 215 22.54 -2.89 8.22
C ILE A 215 23.61 -3.82 7.63
N ALA A 216 24.61 -4.17 8.45
CA ALA A 216 25.66 -5.12 8.12
C ALA A 216 25.87 -6.16 9.23
N ASN A 217 26.54 -7.26 8.89
CA ASN A 217 26.97 -8.30 9.84
C ASN A 217 25.89 -8.74 10.85
N LYS A 218 24.65 -8.94 10.37
CA LYS A 218 23.55 -9.34 11.24
C LYS A 218 23.75 -10.69 11.92
N ALA A 219 23.27 -10.76 13.15
CA ALA A 219 22.94 -11.97 13.89
C ALA A 219 21.42 -11.95 14.20
N ASP A 220 20.96 -12.81 15.12
CA ASP A 220 19.54 -12.88 15.48
C ASP A 220 19.10 -11.70 16.37
N ASP A 221 19.99 -11.25 17.26
CA ASP A 221 19.72 -10.20 18.25
C ASP A 221 20.63 -8.97 18.11
N THR A 222 21.56 -8.98 17.14
CA THR A 222 22.53 -7.90 16.95
C THR A 222 22.81 -7.62 15.48
N PHE A 223 23.23 -6.40 15.18
CA PHE A 223 23.70 -6.02 13.85
C PHE A 223 24.65 -4.83 13.92
N GLN A 224 25.45 -4.61 12.87
CA GLN A 224 26.26 -3.41 12.71
C GLN A 224 25.53 -2.37 11.90
N ILE A 225 25.74 -1.09 12.24
CA ILE A 225 25.30 0.04 11.43
C ILE A 225 26.47 0.65 10.66
N VAL A 226 26.22 0.98 9.40
CA VAL A 226 27.14 1.72 8.51
C VAL A 226 26.43 2.96 7.97
N ALA A 227 27.19 3.99 7.60
CA ALA A 227 26.64 5.13 6.88
C ALA A 227 26.06 4.69 5.52
N LEU A 228 25.26 5.55 4.88
CA LEU A 228 24.58 5.20 3.63
C LEU A 228 25.54 4.99 2.46
N ASP A 229 26.71 5.63 2.49
CA ASP A 229 27.83 5.41 1.57
C ASP A 229 28.60 4.09 1.84
N GLY A 230 28.23 3.35 2.89
CA GLY A 230 28.83 2.10 3.31
C GLY A 230 30.04 2.23 4.24
N THR A 231 30.42 3.44 4.64
CA THR A 231 31.52 3.65 5.59
C THR A 231 31.14 3.23 7.02
N ALA A 232 32.14 2.80 7.79
CA ALA A 232 31.92 2.34 9.15
C ALA A 232 31.57 3.52 10.07
N THR A 233 30.51 3.36 10.87
CA THR A 233 30.17 4.28 11.96
C THR A 233 31.20 4.19 13.09
N THR A 234 31.30 5.23 13.92
CA THR A 234 32.17 5.24 15.12
C THR A 234 31.36 5.73 16.31
N GLY A 235 31.34 4.95 17.40
CA GLY A 235 30.64 5.33 18.63
C GLY A 235 31.26 6.57 19.29
N ASP A 236 30.43 7.36 19.96
CA ASP A 236 30.83 8.63 20.60
C ASP A 236 30.45 8.72 22.09
N GLY A 237 30.12 7.60 22.72
CA GLY A 237 29.75 7.55 24.13
C GLY A 237 29.93 6.19 24.77
N ASP A 238 30.38 6.18 26.02
CA ASP A 238 30.55 4.97 26.83
C ASP A 238 29.21 4.41 27.29
N TYR A 239 28.91 3.17 26.89
CA TYR A 239 27.69 2.51 27.27
C TYR A 239 27.81 1.99 28.71
N ASN A 240 26.99 2.54 29.61
CA ASN A 240 26.75 1.92 30.91
C ASN A 240 25.55 0.98 30.79
N GLN A 241 25.83 -0.33 30.90
CA GLN A 241 24.84 -1.40 30.86
C GLN A 241 23.52 -1.03 31.57
N GLY A 242 22.42 -1.06 30.82
CA GLY A 242 21.07 -0.77 31.30
C GLY A 242 20.42 0.54 30.83
N SER A 243 21.08 1.32 29.96
CA SER A 243 20.46 2.50 29.33
C SER A 243 20.85 2.71 27.86
N PRO A 244 20.21 2.01 26.93
CA PRO A 244 19.74 2.66 25.72
C PRO A 244 18.22 2.45 25.63
N THR A 245 17.55 3.54 25.27
CA THR A 245 16.09 3.61 25.13
C THR A 245 15.73 3.99 23.70
N GLY A 246 16.59 3.60 22.75
CA GLY A 246 16.42 3.95 21.36
C GLY A 246 15.52 2.95 20.66
N ASP A 247 14.92 3.40 19.57
CA ASP A 247 14.00 2.63 18.79
C ASP A 247 14.39 2.69 17.31
N ILE A 248 14.21 1.56 16.64
CA ILE A 248 14.15 1.51 15.19
C ILE A 248 12.72 1.86 14.80
N THR A 249 12.54 3.04 14.21
CA THR A 249 11.21 3.60 13.92
C THR A 249 10.78 3.38 12.47
N ILE A 250 11.75 3.31 11.55
CA ILE A 250 11.51 3.06 10.12
C ILE A 250 12.48 2.00 9.62
N VAL A 251 11.97 1.07 8.82
CA VAL A 251 12.77 0.09 8.08
C VAL A 251 12.68 0.38 6.58
N PHE A 252 13.82 0.42 5.92
CA PHE A 252 13.97 0.62 4.49
C PHE A 252 14.46 -0.70 3.88
N PRO A 253 13.60 -1.46 3.20
CA PRO A 253 13.95 -2.82 2.81
C PRO A 253 15.01 -2.86 1.70
N GLY A 254 16.10 -3.58 1.91
CA GLY A 254 17.30 -3.54 1.05
C GLY A 254 17.08 -3.96 -0.42
N ASN A 255 16.06 -4.78 -0.67
CA ASN A 255 15.67 -5.21 -2.01
C ASN A 255 14.84 -4.17 -2.80
N LEU A 256 14.45 -3.07 -2.17
CA LEU A 256 13.73 -1.95 -2.79
C LEU A 256 14.63 -0.72 -2.98
N VAL A 257 15.92 -0.84 -2.65
CA VAL A 257 16.90 0.24 -2.81
C VAL A 257 17.15 0.46 -4.28
N VAL A 258 16.92 1.68 -4.74
CA VAL A 258 17.50 2.13 -6.00
C VAL A 258 18.54 3.20 -5.75
N HIS A 259 19.78 2.83 -6.03
CA HIS A 259 20.94 3.71 -5.94
C HIS A 259 21.35 4.14 -7.35
N ARG A 260 21.36 5.45 -7.63
CA ARG A 260 21.72 5.99 -8.95
C ARG A 260 22.41 7.33 -8.87
N GLU A 261 23.26 7.59 -9.84
CA GLU A 261 23.69 8.95 -10.17
C GLU A 261 22.71 9.56 -11.19
N VAL A 262 22.19 10.76 -10.91
CA VAL A 262 21.31 11.50 -11.82
C VAL A 262 21.97 12.81 -12.25
N SER A 263 22.02 13.03 -13.55
CA SER A 263 22.61 14.23 -14.15
C SER A 263 21.56 15.32 -14.39
N GLN A 264 21.97 16.57 -14.16
CA GLN A 264 21.20 17.83 -14.17
C GLN A 264 19.95 17.90 -15.06
N THR A 265 20.09 17.58 -16.35
CA THR A 265 19.03 17.80 -17.35
C THR A 265 18.38 16.50 -17.82
N THR A 266 18.87 15.35 -17.37
CA THR A 266 18.36 14.06 -17.81
C THR A 266 17.41 13.52 -16.78
N LEU A 267 16.16 13.30 -17.20
CA LEU A 267 15.20 12.58 -16.38
C LEU A 267 15.69 11.16 -16.17
N GLY A 268 15.90 10.80 -14.90
CA GLY A 268 16.21 9.43 -14.50
C GLY A 268 14.93 8.68 -14.23
N ALA A 269 14.64 7.62 -15.00
CA ALA A 269 13.59 6.68 -14.65
C ALA A 269 14.12 5.69 -13.60
N ILE A 270 13.38 5.56 -12.51
CA ILE A 270 13.72 4.75 -11.35
C ILE A 270 12.49 3.97 -10.93
N SER A 271 12.67 2.68 -10.64
CA SER A 271 11.60 1.86 -10.09
C SER A 271 12.15 0.67 -9.32
N ALA A 272 11.43 0.25 -8.30
CA ALA A 272 11.62 -1.04 -7.65
C ALA A 272 10.27 -1.61 -7.22
N GLU A 273 10.24 -2.92 -7.04
CA GLU A 273 9.06 -3.69 -6.66
C GLU A 273 9.51 -4.86 -5.78
N ALA A 274 8.78 -5.10 -4.70
CA ALA A 274 9.02 -6.26 -3.84
C ALA A 274 7.83 -6.59 -2.95
N ASP A 275 7.68 -7.89 -2.71
CA ASP A 275 6.81 -8.47 -1.70
C ASP A 275 7.32 -8.22 -0.27
N ARG A 276 6.44 -7.77 0.62
CA ARG A 276 6.71 -7.52 2.03
C ARG A 276 5.56 -7.93 2.93
N ALA A 277 5.88 -8.58 4.04
CA ALA A 277 4.95 -8.77 5.14
C ALA A 277 4.90 -7.47 5.94
N LEU A 278 3.69 -6.94 6.15
CA LEU A 278 3.45 -5.72 6.90
C LEU A 278 2.54 -6.03 8.09
N ASN A 279 2.77 -5.34 9.21
CA ASN A 279 1.94 -5.46 10.40
C ASN A 279 0.75 -4.50 10.35
N ASN A 280 -0.23 -4.77 11.20
CA ASN A 280 -1.35 -3.85 11.40
C ASN A 280 -0.83 -2.45 11.75
N SER A 281 -1.41 -1.44 11.12
CA SER A 281 -1.09 -0.03 11.38
C SER A 281 0.31 0.45 10.97
N ASP A 282 1.13 -0.39 10.32
CA ASP A 282 2.36 0.09 9.68
C ASP A 282 2.01 1.16 8.62
N ALA A 283 2.94 2.09 8.38
CA ALA A 283 2.79 3.13 7.36
C ALA A 283 3.94 3.13 6.38
N ILE A 284 3.66 3.38 5.09
CA ILE A 284 4.62 3.33 4.00
C ILE A 284 4.72 4.72 3.37
N GLY A 285 5.94 5.22 3.25
CA GLY A 285 6.28 6.44 2.53
C GLY A 285 7.40 6.20 1.54
N LEU A 286 7.61 7.12 0.60
CA LEU A 286 8.77 7.08 -0.29
C LEU A 286 9.81 8.07 0.20
N TYR A 287 11.05 7.61 0.37
CA TYR A 287 12.14 8.40 0.92
C TYR A 287 13.26 8.55 -0.09
N VAL A 288 14.01 9.63 0.06
CA VAL A 288 15.17 9.94 -0.76
C VAL A 288 16.30 10.50 0.08
N ALA A 289 17.53 10.09 -0.23
CA ALA A 289 18.75 10.66 0.33
C ALA A 289 19.68 11.07 -0.82
N ASN A 290 20.44 12.15 -0.59
CA ASN A 290 21.57 12.53 -1.44
C ASN A 290 22.85 12.11 -0.70
N LEU A 291 23.75 11.42 -1.40
CA LEU A 291 25.00 10.89 -0.84
C LEU A 291 26.22 11.79 -1.09
N ASP A 292 26.05 12.89 -1.85
CA ASP A 292 27.15 13.77 -2.24
C ASP A 292 27.13 15.16 -1.56
N ASP A 293 25.96 15.60 -1.07
CA ASP A 293 25.77 16.97 -0.56
C ASP A 293 24.36 17.18 0.08
N THR A 294 24.13 18.36 0.68
CA THR A 294 22.80 18.87 1.03
C THR A 294 22.25 19.77 -0.09
N ASN A 295 21.20 19.35 -0.81
CA ASN A 295 20.54 20.17 -1.84
C ASN A 295 19.08 19.73 -2.08
N ASN A 296 18.33 20.52 -2.85
CA ASN A 296 16.97 20.17 -3.25
C ASN A 296 16.97 19.14 -4.38
N LEU A 297 16.23 18.05 -4.22
CA LEU A 297 15.91 17.12 -5.30
C LEU A 297 14.56 17.49 -5.92
N SER A 298 14.51 17.57 -7.25
CA SER A 298 13.27 17.87 -7.96
C SER A 298 12.60 16.56 -8.38
N THR A 299 11.49 16.25 -7.73
CA THR A 299 10.63 15.15 -8.16
C THR A 299 9.77 15.64 -9.32
N VAL A 300 9.87 14.97 -10.48
CA VAL A 300 9.15 15.38 -11.71
C VAL A 300 7.86 14.59 -11.85
N ALA A 301 7.92 13.28 -11.62
CA ALA A 301 6.75 12.42 -11.49
C ALA A 301 7.09 11.29 -10.53
N VAL A 302 6.25 11.01 -9.56
CA VAL A 302 6.47 9.93 -8.60
C VAL A 302 5.15 9.23 -8.37
N ASN A 303 5.22 7.90 -8.38
CA ASN A 303 4.13 7.00 -8.07
C ASN A 303 4.62 5.94 -7.09
N LEU A 304 3.90 5.79 -5.98
CA LEU A 304 4.11 4.77 -4.96
C LEU A 304 2.79 4.02 -4.82
N ASN A 305 2.90 2.69 -4.90
CA ASN A 305 1.82 1.74 -4.97
C ASN A 305 2.04 0.65 -3.92
N ILE A 306 0.97 0.23 -3.27
CA ILE A 306 0.98 -1.02 -2.51
C ILE A 306 -0.23 -1.84 -2.89
N PHE A 307 -0.04 -3.16 -2.97
CA PHE A 307 -1.07 -4.11 -3.37
C PHE A 307 -1.08 -5.28 -2.38
N LYS A 308 -2.25 -5.62 -1.82
CA LYS A 308 -2.36 -6.76 -0.91
C LYS A 308 -2.29 -8.07 -1.70
N LEU A 309 -1.49 -9.03 -1.25
CA LEU A 309 -1.34 -10.33 -1.91
C LEU A 309 -2.19 -11.40 -1.23
N GLY A 310 -3.04 -12.07 -2.01
CA GLY A 310 -3.71 -13.31 -1.61
C GLY A 310 -5.10 -13.14 -0.97
N ASP A 311 -5.87 -12.20 -1.49
CA ASP A 311 -7.31 -12.05 -1.26
C ASP A 311 -8.19 -12.96 -2.14
#